data_AF-A0A8E2IP48-F1
#
_entry.id   AF-A0A8E2IP48-F1
#
_cell.length_a   1.000
_cell.length_b   1.000
_cell.length_c   1.000
_cell.angle_alpha   90.00
_cell.angle_beta   90.00
_cell.angle_gamma   90.00
#
_symmetry.space_group_name_H-M   'P 1'
#
loop_
_entity.id
_entity.type
_entity.pdbx_description
1 polymer ?
#
loop_
_entity_poly.entity_id
_entity_poly.type
_entity_poly.pdbx_seq_one_letter_code
_entity_poly.pdbx_strand_id
1 'polypeptide(L)'
;MRGSRPRGPACAYLWGPLVVAASVSVVTGCWHTGGDRTASSSSAKSSALSPTAPSSLPPGVVGVSPTGVTTRVDVPAESTEEQYFQACHAAKVWMQTQPVTGEAVIEPYLAMVQASQSGVAGSWNIRWAELTPARQAAVIVAAVAAANNECG
;
A
#
# COMPACT_ATOMS: atom_id res chain seq x y z
N MET A 1 -47.04 -5.41 -41.97
CA MET A 1 -46.76 -3.96 -42.06
C MET A 1 -45.26 -3.77 -42.04
N ARG A 2 -44.72 -3.19 -43.12
CA ARG A 2 -43.28 -3.04 -43.43
C ARG A 2 -42.99 -1.54 -43.42
N GLY A 3 -41.90 -1.10 -42.80
CA GLY A 3 -41.44 0.30 -42.80
C GLY A 3 -40.33 0.51 -41.76
N SER A 4 -39.06 0.24 -42.08
CA SER A 4 -38.10 1.15 -42.75
C SER A 4 -37.49 2.19 -41.80
N ARG A 5 -36.21 2.01 -41.42
CA ARG A 5 -35.32 3.04 -40.85
C ARG A 5 -34.71 3.90 -41.97
N PRO A 6 -34.40 5.18 -41.71
CA PRO A 6 -33.08 5.76 -42.00
C PRO A 6 -32.56 6.55 -40.75
N ARG A 7 -31.29 6.60 -40.32
CA ARG A 7 -29.94 6.90 -40.88
C ARG A 7 -29.70 8.36 -41.33
N GLY A 8 -29.01 9.13 -40.45
CA GLY A 8 -27.98 10.15 -40.78
C GLY A 8 -28.42 11.64 -40.82
N PRO A 9 -27.51 12.58 -41.16
CA PRO A 9 -26.42 13.13 -40.30
C PRO A 9 -26.23 14.68 -40.45
N ALA A 10 -25.36 15.31 -39.63
CA ALA A 10 -24.50 16.50 -39.91
C ALA A 10 -24.03 17.09 -38.55
N CYS A 11 -22.75 17.27 -38.18
CA CYS A 11 -21.52 17.76 -38.81
C CYS A 11 -21.46 19.29 -39.00
N ALA A 12 -20.27 19.85 -38.72
CA ALA A 12 -19.84 21.26 -38.67
C ALA A 12 -20.08 21.95 -37.30
N TYR A 13 -19.08 22.54 -36.64
CA TYR A 13 -18.16 23.56 -37.14
C TYR A 13 -16.78 23.48 -36.43
N LEU A 14 -15.69 23.36 -37.21
CA LEU A 14 -14.59 24.33 -37.43
C LEU A 14 -13.57 24.49 -36.27
N TRP A 15 -12.32 24.04 -36.41
CA TRP A 15 -11.16 24.69 -37.07
C TRP A 15 -10.79 26.09 -36.56
N GLY A 16 -9.64 26.18 -35.87
CA GLY A 16 -8.91 27.42 -35.52
C GLY A 16 -7.66 27.11 -34.66
N PRO A 17 -6.57 27.91 -34.71
CA PRO A 17 -5.23 27.41 -35.01
C PRO A 17 -4.28 27.13 -33.83
N LEU A 18 -3.27 26.33 -34.20
CA LEU A 18 -1.94 26.08 -33.63
C LEU A 18 -1.22 27.35 -33.13
N VAL A 19 -0.73 27.34 -31.88
CA VAL A 19 0.35 28.21 -31.41
C VAL A 19 1.50 27.35 -30.92
N VAL A 20 2.60 27.37 -31.69
CA VAL A 20 3.90 26.82 -31.32
C VAL A 20 4.60 27.83 -30.41
N ALA A 21 4.98 27.39 -29.21
CA ALA A 21 5.97 28.07 -28.38
C ALA A 21 7.06 27.07 -28.02
N ALA A 22 8.17 27.15 -28.75
CA ALA A 22 9.40 26.43 -28.47
C ALA A 22 10.01 26.96 -27.17
N SER A 23 10.32 26.07 -26.24
CA SER A 23 11.29 26.34 -25.17
C SER A 23 12.22 25.13 -25.07
N VAL A 24 13.37 25.26 -25.72
CA VAL A 24 14.49 24.32 -25.60
C VAL A 24 15.20 24.66 -24.30
N SER A 25 15.07 23.81 -23.29
CA SER A 25 15.94 23.85 -22.11
C SER A 25 17.03 22.80 -22.28
N VAL A 26 18.22 23.24 -22.72
CA VAL A 26 19.43 22.43 -22.66
C VAL A 26 20.00 22.60 -21.25
N VAL A 27 19.91 21.55 -20.43
CA VAL A 27 20.70 21.46 -19.19
C VAL A 27 21.89 20.56 -19.46
N THR A 28 23.04 21.17 -19.72
CA THR A 28 24.34 20.49 -19.72
C THR A 28 24.80 20.28 -18.28
N GLY A 29 24.49 19.12 -17.71
CA GLY A 29 25.06 18.66 -16.45
C GLY A 29 26.42 18.00 -16.67
N CYS A 30 27.47 18.59 -16.12
CA CYS A 30 28.85 18.11 -16.18
C CYS A 30 29.03 16.71 -15.57
N TRP A 31 29.88 15.91 -16.24
CA TRP A 31 30.50 14.70 -15.71
C TRP A 31 31.16 14.93 -14.34
N HIS A 32 30.97 13.97 -13.44
CA HIS A 32 31.96 13.66 -12.43
C HIS A 32 32.48 12.25 -12.68
N THR A 33 33.76 12.18 -13.01
CA THR A 33 34.58 10.97 -13.00
C THR A 33 35.40 10.98 -11.72
N GLY A 34 35.61 9.80 -11.12
CA GLY A 34 36.59 9.60 -10.05
C GLY A 34 35.97 9.17 -8.72
N GLY A 35 36.08 7.87 -8.44
CA GLY A 35 35.68 7.29 -7.17
C GLY A 35 35.73 5.77 -7.24
N ASP A 36 36.95 5.23 -7.30
CA ASP A 36 37.28 3.82 -7.10
C ASP A 36 36.45 3.24 -5.95
N ARG A 37 35.53 2.32 -6.26
CA ARG A 37 34.92 1.45 -5.25
C ARG A 37 35.50 0.07 -5.42
N THR A 38 36.54 -0.17 -4.64
CA THR A 38 37.03 -1.46 -4.23
C THR A 38 35.86 -2.44 -4.05
N ALA A 39 35.88 -3.53 -4.81
CA ALA A 39 34.96 -4.65 -4.60
C ALA A 39 35.18 -5.21 -3.19
N SER A 40 34.36 -4.79 -2.23
CA SER A 40 34.22 -5.50 -0.97
C SER A 40 33.26 -6.66 -1.19
N SER A 41 33.82 -7.81 -1.52
CA SER A 41 33.14 -9.10 -1.36
C SER A 41 32.91 -9.34 0.13
N SER A 42 31.77 -8.88 0.65
CA SER A 42 31.31 -9.26 1.98
C SER A 42 30.56 -10.59 1.90
N SER A 43 31.11 -11.57 2.60
CA SER A 43 30.70 -12.96 2.68
C SER A 43 29.21 -13.11 3.05
N ALA A 44 28.49 -13.90 2.25
CA ALA A 44 27.20 -14.44 2.63
C ALA A 44 27.39 -15.44 3.79
N LYS A 45 27.12 -15.01 5.02
CA LYS A 45 26.93 -15.92 6.15
C LYS A 45 25.43 -16.12 6.34
N SER A 46 24.89 -17.14 5.67
CA SER A 46 23.56 -17.68 5.95
C SER A 46 23.48 -18.04 7.44
N SER A 47 22.74 -17.25 8.21
CA SER A 47 22.35 -17.63 9.57
C SER A 47 21.03 -18.38 9.45
N ALA A 48 21.07 -19.66 9.82
CA ALA A 48 19.90 -20.50 9.94
C ALA A 48 18.87 -19.81 10.86
N LEU A 49 17.66 -19.56 10.34
CA LEU A 49 16.54 -19.09 11.14
C LEU A 49 15.97 -20.27 11.93
N SER A 50 16.25 -20.29 13.23
CA SER A 50 15.44 -21.05 14.19
C SER A 50 14.02 -20.46 14.22
N PRO A 51 12.96 -21.27 14.35
CA PRO A 51 11.60 -20.74 14.54
C PRO A 51 11.51 -20.10 15.94
N THR A 52 11.60 -18.77 15.99
CA THR A 52 11.38 -17.98 17.20
C THR A 52 9.90 -18.05 17.57
N ALA A 53 9.61 -18.57 18.76
CA ALA A 53 8.29 -18.52 19.39
C ALA A 53 7.74 -17.07 19.42
N PRO A 54 6.41 -16.85 19.44
CA PRO A 54 5.84 -15.50 19.44
C PRO A 54 6.34 -14.74 20.68
N SER A 55 7.22 -13.78 20.45
CA SER A 55 7.78 -12.92 21.49
C SER A 55 6.65 -12.02 22.00
N SER A 56 6.24 -12.23 23.25
CA SER A 56 5.28 -11.33 23.90
C SER A 56 5.96 -9.97 24.10
N LEU A 57 5.44 -8.93 23.44
CA LEU A 57 5.99 -7.58 23.55
C LEU A 57 5.79 -7.02 24.96
N PRO A 58 6.68 -6.14 25.46
CA PRO A 58 6.47 -5.44 26.72
C PRO A 58 5.12 -4.67 26.73
N PRO A 59 4.44 -4.58 27.90
CA PRO A 59 3.26 -3.75 28.03
C PRO A 59 3.58 -2.29 27.65
N GLY A 60 2.70 -1.65 26.88
CA GLY A 60 2.89 -0.31 26.34
C GLY A 60 3.38 -0.24 24.88
N VAL A 61 3.85 -1.37 24.32
CA VAL A 61 4.27 -1.50 22.90
C VAL A 61 3.09 -1.85 21.98
N VAL A 62 1.94 -2.21 22.56
CA VAL A 62 0.72 -2.54 21.80
C VAL A 62 -0.40 -1.63 22.29
N GLY A 63 -0.97 -0.85 21.37
CA GLY A 63 -2.18 -0.07 21.61
C GLY A 63 -3.41 -0.87 21.21
N VAL A 64 -4.33 -1.03 22.15
CA VAL A 64 -5.59 -1.76 21.94
C VAL A 64 -6.74 -0.80 22.16
N SER A 65 -7.72 -0.81 21.26
CA SER A 65 -8.93 0.00 21.38
C SER A 65 -9.83 -0.52 22.52
N PRO A 66 -10.83 0.27 22.98
CA PRO A 66 -11.80 -0.19 23.96
C PRO A 66 -12.59 -1.45 23.54
N THR A 67 -12.65 -1.75 22.24
CA THR A 67 -13.32 -2.95 21.70
C THR A 67 -12.39 -4.17 21.64
N GLY A 68 -11.12 -4.03 22.04
CA GLY A 68 -10.14 -5.11 22.05
C GLY A 68 -9.35 -5.26 20.75
N VAL A 69 -9.49 -4.33 19.80
CA VAL A 69 -8.77 -4.37 18.52
C VAL A 69 -7.39 -3.76 18.69
N THR A 70 -6.36 -4.47 18.26
CA THR A 70 -5.00 -3.92 18.21
C THR A 70 -4.94 -2.84 17.12
N THR A 71 -4.75 -1.58 17.51
CA THR A 71 -4.72 -0.43 16.58
C THR A 71 -3.33 0.18 16.47
N ARG A 72 -2.38 -0.24 17.31
CA ARG A 72 -0.99 0.21 17.28
C ARG A 72 -0.05 -0.92 17.71
N VAL A 73 1.11 -1.02 17.06
CA VAL A 73 2.24 -1.81 17.54
C VAL A 73 3.49 -0.93 17.39
N ASP A 74 4.14 -0.55 18.50
CA ASP A 74 5.26 0.39 18.56
C ASP A 74 6.60 -0.25 18.19
N VAL A 75 6.65 -0.81 17.00
CA VAL A 75 7.88 -1.25 16.36
C VAL A 75 7.89 -0.72 14.93
N PRO A 76 9.05 -0.56 14.30
CA PRO A 76 9.11 -0.20 12.88
C PRO A 76 8.30 -1.18 12.03
N ALA A 77 7.49 -0.65 11.11
CA ALA A 77 6.75 -1.45 10.15
C ALA A 77 7.72 -2.11 9.17
N GLU A 78 7.63 -3.43 9.00
CA GLU A 78 8.48 -4.19 8.10
C GLU A 78 7.66 -4.83 6.98
N SER A 79 7.79 -4.27 5.77
CA SER A 79 7.25 -4.79 4.53
C SER A 79 8.11 -4.30 3.37
N THR A 80 8.22 -5.09 2.29
CA THR A 80 8.69 -4.51 1.02
C THR A 80 7.69 -3.49 0.50
N GLU A 81 8.12 -2.66 -0.44
CA GLU A 81 7.25 -1.67 -1.08
C GLU A 81 6.03 -2.34 -1.73
N GLU A 82 6.23 -3.45 -2.45
CA GLU A 82 5.14 -4.18 -3.10
C GLU A 82 4.15 -4.77 -2.10
N GLN A 83 4.67 -5.28 -0.98
CA GLN A 83 3.86 -5.85 0.08
C GLN A 83 3.02 -4.78 0.79
N TYR A 84 3.59 -3.59 0.99
CA TYR A 84 2.87 -2.43 1.48
C TYR A 84 1.73 -2.05 0.53
N PHE A 85 2.02 -1.90 -0.77
CA PHE A 85 1.00 -1.60 -1.77
C PHE A 85 -0.13 -2.63 -1.81
N GLN A 86 0.21 -3.92 -1.76
CA GLN A 86 -0.79 -4.99 -1.72
C GLN A 86 -1.70 -4.89 -0.48
N ALA A 87 -1.09 -4.71 0.70
CA ALA A 87 -1.84 -4.62 1.95
C ALA A 87 -2.74 -3.37 1.97
N CYS A 88 -2.22 -2.22 1.55
CA CYS A 88 -2.96 -0.97 1.50
C CYS A 88 -4.10 -1.05 0.49
N HIS A 89 -3.84 -1.56 -0.72
CA HIS A 89 -4.87 -1.71 -1.74
C HIS A 89 -5.97 -2.69 -1.29
N ALA A 90 -5.62 -3.83 -0.70
CA ALA A 90 -6.59 -4.76 -0.16
C ALA A 90 -7.45 -4.13 0.96
N ALA A 91 -6.82 -3.35 1.85
CA ALA A 91 -7.53 -2.56 2.85
C ALA A 91 -8.49 -1.57 2.18
N LYS A 92 -8.02 -0.84 1.17
CA LYS A 92 -8.82 0.15 0.45
C LYS A 92 -10.07 -0.45 -0.20
N VAL A 93 -9.90 -1.58 -0.88
CA VAL A 93 -11.01 -2.32 -1.51
C VAL A 93 -12.03 -2.74 -0.46
N TRP A 94 -11.59 -3.26 0.69
CA TRP A 94 -12.52 -3.59 1.77
C TRP A 94 -13.23 -2.35 2.32
N MET A 95 -12.50 -1.28 2.59
CA MET A 95 -13.03 -0.03 3.16
C MET A 95 -14.07 0.62 2.25
N GLN A 96 -13.92 0.52 0.93
CA GLN A 96 -14.90 1.02 -0.05
C GLN A 96 -16.25 0.30 0.01
N THR A 97 -16.32 -0.88 0.62
CA THR A 97 -17.59 -1.62 0.82
C THR A 97 -18.31 -1.21 2.10
N GLN A 98 -17.70 -0.39 2.95
CA GLN A 98 -18.25 -0.03 4.25
C GLN A 98 -19.13 1.22 4.18
N PRO A 99 -20.13 1.34 5.08
CA PRO A 99 -20.98 2.53 5.16
C PRO A 99 -20.27 3.75 5.78
N VAL A 100 -19.10 3.56 6.39
CA VAL A 100 -18.30 4.60 7.05
C VAL A 100 -16.99 4.83 6.30
N THR A 101 -16.47 6.05 6.33
CA THR A 101 -15.25 6.47 5.62
C THR A 101 -14.28 7.20 6.55
N GLY A 102 -13.07 7.48 6.06
CA GLY A 102 -12.01 8.13 6.83
C GLY A 102 -11.53 7.26 8.01
N GLU A 103 -11.04 7.88 9.08
CA GLU A 103 -10.44 7.15 10.20
C GLU A 103 -11.41 6.18 10.90
N ALA A 104 -12.71 6.46 10.87
CA ALA A 104 -13.74 5.62 11.49
C ALA A 104 -13.80 4.20 10.91
N VAL A 105 -13.29 3.97 9.69
CA VAL A 105 -13.27 2.65 9.05
C VAL A 105 -12.03 1.81 9.41
N ILE A 106 -11.02 2.40 10.04
CA ILE A 106 -9.74 1.74 10.35
C ILE A 106 -9.95 0.61 11.37
N GLU A 107 -10.60 0.90 12.50
CA GLU A 107 -10.80 -0.09 13.56
C GLU A 107 -11.69 -1.27 13.10
N PRO A 108 -12.82 -1.07 12.40
CA PRO A 108 -13.58 -2.16 11.80
C PRO A 108 -12.76 -3.05 10.85
N TYR A 109 -11.89 -2.45 10.03
CA TYR A 109 -11.00 -3.20 9.15
C TYR A 109 -10.01 -4.06 9.95
N LEU A 110 -9.34 -3.45 10.94
CA LEU A 110 -8.36 -4.14 11.77
C LEU A 110 -9.01 -5.25 12.60
N ALA A 111 -10.25 -5.06 13.07
CA ALA A 111 -11.03 -6.09 13.74
C ALA A 111 -11.25 -7.31 12.82
N MET A 112 -11.63 -7.08 11.57
CA MET A 112 -11.83 -8.14 10.57
C MET A 112 -10.53 -8.89 10.27
N VAL A 113 -9.42 -8.17 10.08
CA VAL A 113 -8.10 -8.79 9.86
C VAL A 113 -7.69 -9.65 11.06
N GLN A 114 -7.89 -9.15 12.28
CA GLN A 114 -7.51 -9.82 13.53
C GLN A 114 -8.36 -11.05 13.83
N ALA A 115 -9.63 -11.03 13.46
CA ALA A 115 -10.55 -12.15 13.64
C ALA A 115 -10.38 -13.26 12.59
N SER A 116 -9.73 -12.99 11.46
CA SER A 116 -9.63 -13.96 10.37
C SER A 116 -8.80 -15.18 10.76
N GLN A 117 -9.43 -16.36 10.74
CA GLN A 117 -8.77 -17.63 11.05
C GLN A 117 -7.86 -18.12 9.92
N SER A 118 -7.93 -17.54 8.72
CA SER A 118 -7.08 -17.88 7.57
C SER A 118 -6.17 -16.74 7.14
N GLY A 119 -6.23 -15.59 7.80
CA GLY A 119 -5.69 -14.35 7.27
C GLY A 119 -6.56 -13.78 6.13
N VAL A 120 -6.16 -12.61 5.63
CA VAL A 120 -6.84 -11.93 4.52
C VAL A 120 -5.81 -11.31 3.58
N ALA A 121 -6.24 -10.87 2.40
CA ALA A 121 -5.34 -10.24 1.42
C ALA A 121 -4.53 -9.08 2.04
N GLY A 122 -5.15 -8.29 2.92
CA GLY A 122 -4.52 -7.21 3.67
C GLY A 122 -3.46 -7.62 4.69
N SER A 123 -3.35 -8.91 5.00
CA SER A 123 -2.32 -9.50 5.87
C SER A 123 -1.51 -10.57 5.13
N TRP A 124 -1.42 -10.48 3.81
CA TRP A 124 -0.73 -11.45 2.93
C TRP A 124 -1.24 -12.89 3.07
N ASN A 125 -2.52 -13.04 3.44
CA ASN A 125 -3.15 -14.32 3.76
C ASN A 125 -2.47 -15.08 4.91
N ILE A 126 -1.81 -14.35 5.81
CA ILE A 126 -1.27 -14.86 7.06
C ILE A 126 -2.20 -14.44 8.19
N ARG A 127 -2.42 -15.33 9.16
CA ARG A 127 -3.27 -15.02 10.33
C ARG A 127 -2.61 -13.92 11.15
N TRP A 128 -3.40 -13.01 11.72
CA TRP A 128 -2.86 -11.93 12.55
C TRP A 128 -1.90 -12.42 13.65
N ALA A 129 -2.27 -13.51 14.31
CA ALA A 129 -1.49 -14.11 15.40
C ALA A 129 -0.16 -14.75 14.94
N GLU A 130 0.02 -14.97 13.64
CA GLU A 130 1.26 -15.53 13.06
C GLU A 130 2.18 -14.45 12.48
N LEU A 131 1.69 -13.21 12.37
CA LEU A 131 2.52 -12.09 11.95
C LEU A 131 3.52 -11.73 13.06
N THR A 132 4.74 -11.38 12.66
CA THR A 132 5.67 -10.72 13.58
C THR A 132 5.12 -9.35 14.00
N PRO A 133 5.52 -8.80 15.15
CA PRO A 133 5.16 -7.44 15.56
C PRO A 133 5.37 -6.39 14.46
N ALA A 134 6.49 -6.47 13.75
CA ALA A 134 6.82 -5.54 12.68
C ALA A 134 5.90 -5.69 11.45
N ARG A 135 5.42 -6.91 11.18
CA ARG A 135 4.40 -7.17 10.16
C ARG A 135 3.01 -6.70 10.58
N GLN A 136 2.66 -6.84 11.86
CA GLN A 136 1.41 -6.27 12.41
C GLN A 136 1.41 -4.75 12.30
N ALA A 137 2.53 -4.09 12.64
CA ALA A 137 2.71 -2.66 12.44
C ALA A 137 2.54 -2.28 10.96
N ALA A 138 3.13 -3.03 10.01
CA ALA A 138 2.94 -2.77 8.58
C ALA A 138 1.48 -2.89 8.11
N VAL A 139 0.71 -3.86 8.61
CA VAL A 139 -0.73 -3.98 8.33
C VAL A 139 -1.51 -2.78 8.87
N ILE A 140 -1.18 -2.31 10.08
CA ILE A 140 -1.80 -1.12 10.69
C ILE A 140 -1.48 0.13 9.87
N VAL A 141 -0.22 0.35 9.50
CA VAL A 141 0.20 1.49 8.67
C VAL A 141 -0.52 1.48 7.32
N ALA A 142 -0.60 0.31 6.66
CA ALA A 142 -1.33 0.16 5.41
C ALA A 142 -2.84 0.44 5.56
N ALA A 143 -3.45 0.06 6.68
CA ALA A 143 -4.86 0.37 6.97
C ALA A 143 -5.09 1.88 7.13
N VAL A 144 -4.23 2.57 7.88
CA VAL A 144 -4.30 4.03 8.06
C VAL A 144 -4.15 4.73 6.71
N ALA A 145 -3.13 4.38 5.93
CA ALA A 145 -2.93 4.94 4.59
C ALA A 145 -4.14 4.70 3.67
N ALA A 146 -4.74 3.50 3.70
CA ALA A 146 -5.95 3.20 2.93
C ALA A 146 -7.14 4.08 3.30
N ALA A 147 -7.36 4.31 4.59
CA ALA A 147 -8.41 5.19 5.08
C ALA A 147 -8.20 6.65 4.61
N ASN A 148 -6.93 7.09 4.53
CA ASN A 148 -6.55 8.43 4.08
C ASN A 148 -6.43 8.61 2.56
N ASN A 149 -6.59 7.54 1.76
CA ASN A 149 -6.36 7.53 0.31
C ASN A 149 -4.87 7.67 -0.11
N GLU A 150 -3.97 7.11 0.69
CA GLU A 150 -2.51 7.23 0.55
C GLU A 150 -1.85 5.88 0.15
N CYS A 151 -2.57 5.03 -0.58
CA CYS A 151 -2.05 3.75 -1.07
C CYS A 151 -1.14 3.88 -2.31
N GLY A 152 -0.39 4.99 -2.44
CA GLY A 152 0.35 5.38 -3.64
C GLY A 152 1.72 5.96 -3.32
#